data_AF-A0A8B7UNG9-F1
#
_entry.id   AF-A0A8B7UNG9-F1
#
_cell.length_a   1.000
_cell.length_b   1.000
_cell.length_c   1.000
_cell.angle_alpha   90.00
_cell.angle_beta   90.00
_cell.angle_gamma   90.00
#
_symmetry.space_group_name_H-M   'P 1'
#
loop_
_entity.id
_entity.type
_entity.pdbx_description
1 polymer ?
#
loop_
_entity_poly.entity_id
_entity_poly.type
_entity_poly.pdbx_seq_one_letter_code
_entity_poly.pdbx_strand_id
1 'polypeptide(L)'
;MLKLCGETEDKLAQELIHFELQVERDVIEPLFLLAEVEIPNIQKQRKHLAKLVLDMDSSRTRWQQTSKSSGLSSSLQPAGAKADALREEMEEAANRVEICRDQLSADMYSFVAKEIDYANYFQTLIEVQAEYHRKSLTLLQAVLPQIKAQQEAWVEKPSFGKPLEEHLMISGREIAFPIEACVTMLLECGMQEEGLFRVAPSASKLKKLKAALDCCVVDIQEYSADPHAIAGALKSYLRELPEPLMTFELYDEWIQASNIQEQDKKLQALWNACEKLPKANHNNIR
;
A
#
# COMPACT_ATOMS: atom_id res chain seq x y z
N MET A 1 6.33 4.07 -16.38
CA MET A 1 5.34 3.52 -15.45
C MET A 1 5.87 3.36 -14.03
N LEU A 2 6.79 2.43 -13.73
CA LEU A 2 7.22 2.16 -12.34
C LEU A 2 7.76 3.40 -11.59
N LYS A 3 8.54 4.24 -12.26
CA LYS A 3 9.03 5.51 -11.69
C LYS A 3 7.87 6.45 -11.27
N LEU A 4 6.86 6.61 -12.14
CA LEU A 4 5.68 7.43 -11.86
C LEU A 4 4.88 6.87 -10.68
N CYS A 5 4.70 5.55 -10.61
CA CYS A 5 4.05 4.92 -9.46
C CYS A 5 4.85 5.15 -8.17
N GLY A 6 6.17 4.95 -8.20
CA GLY A 6 7.03 5.18 -7.04
C GLY A 6 6.99 6.62 -6.54
N GLU A 7 7.05 7.61 -7.44
CA GLU A 7 6.92 9.03 -7.11
C GLU A 7 5.53 9.38 -6.54
N THR A 8 4.49 8.64 -6.92
CA THR A 8 3.12 8.86 -6.43
C THR A 8 2.95 8.30 -5.02
N GLU A 9 3.45 7.08 -4.78
CA GLU A 9 3.47 6.48 -3.45
C GLU A 9 4.29 7.32 -2.45
N ASP A 10 5.44 7.85 -2.88
CA ASP A 10 6.25 8.74 -2.04
C ASP A 10 5.48 10.00 -1.62
N LYS A 11 4.75 10.63 -2.57
CA LYS A 11 3.89 11.79 -2.26
C LYS A 11 2.72 11.43 -1.34
N LEU A 12 2.07 10.28 -1.53
CA LEU A 12 1.01 9.81 -0.64
C LEU A 12 1.54 9.56 0.77
N ALA A 13 2.74 8.99 0.89
CA ALA A 13 3.40 8.78 2.16
C ALA A 13 3.72 10.12 2.85
N GLN A 14 4.17 11.13 2.11
CA GLN A 14 4.40 12.48 2.65
C GLN A 14 3.11 13.13 3.18
N GLU A 15 2.00 13.00 2.45
CA GLU A 15 0.70 13.49 2.92
C GLU A 15 0.24 12.76 4.20
N LEU A 16 0.48 11.44 4.29
CA LEU A 16 0.19 10.66 5.49
C LEU A 16 1.03 11.10 6.69
N ILE A 17 2.34 11.26 6.50
CA ILE A 17 3.24 11.74 7.56
C ILE A 17 2.79 13.12 8.06
N HIS A 18 2.43 14.03 7.15
CA HIS A 18 1.97 15.36 7.53
C HIS A 18 0.67 15.31 8.34
N PHE A 19 -0.28 14.47 7.92
CA PHE A 19 -1.52 14.21 8.64
C PHE A 19 -1.25 13.69 10.06
N GLU A 20 -0.44 12.64 10.20
CA GLU A 20 -0.14 12.02 11.50
C GLU A 20 0.53 13.00 12.46
N LEU A 21 1.53 13.76 11.98
CA LEU A 21 2.21 14.77 12.79
C LEU A 21 1.28 15.89 13.25
N GLN A 22 0.34 16.30 12.38
CA GLN A 22 -0.64 17.33 12.73
C GLN A 22 -1.64 16.82 13.76
N VAL A 23 -2.15 15.60 13.59
CA VAL A 23 -3.07 14.98 14.56
C VAL A 23 -2.40 14.75 15.91
N GLU A 24 -1.15 14.29 15.92
CA GLU A 24 -0.41 14.09 17.17
C GLU A 24 -0.32 15.38 17.98
N ARG A 25 0.15 16.46 17.34
CA ARG A 25 0.38 17.76 17.98
C ARG A 25 -0.92 18.47 18.38
N ASP A 26 -1.88 18.56 17.47
CA ASP A 26 -3.03 19.45 17.64
C ASP A 26 -4.21 18.78 18.36
N VAL A 27 -4.22 17.43 18.44
CA VAL A 27 -5.34 16.66 18.98
C VAL A 27 -4.89 15.70 20.08
N ILE A 28 -3.91 14.83 19.81
CA ILE A 28 -3.56 13.74 20.73
C ILE A 28 -2.84 14.30 21.97
N GLU A 29 -1.82 15.13 21.80
CA GLU A 29 -1.07 15.73 22.92
C GLU A 29 -1.99 16.49 23.92
N PRO A 30 -2.89 17.39 23.48
CA PRO A 30 -3.82 18.07 24.39
C PRO A 30 -4.80 17.12 25.10
N LEU A 31 -5.37 16.15 24.36
CA LEU A 31 -6.30 15.17 24.95
C LEU A 31 -5.60 14.22 25.93
N PHE A 32 -4.33 13.90 25.68
CA PHE A 32 -3.51 13.13 26.60
C PHE A 32 -3.30 13.88 27.92
N LEU A 33 -2.94 15.16 27.87
CA LEU A 33 -2.80 15.99 29.07
C LEU A 33 -4.11 16.06 29.87
N LEU A 34 -5.24 16.20 29.18
CA LEU A 34 -6.56 16.19 29.81
C LEU A 34 -6.82 14.86 30.54
N ALA A 35 -6.58 13.74 29.87
CA ALA A 35 -6.88 12.40 30.36
C ALA A 35 -5.95 11.95 31.49
N GLU A 36 -4.65 12.24 31.38
CA GLU A 36 -3.62 11.71 32.28
C GLU A 36 -3.20 12.68 33.37
N VAL A 37 -3.50 13.98 33.24
CA VAL A 37 -3.10 15.01 34.21
C VAL A 37 -4.31 15.69 34.84
N GLU A 38 -5.16 16.36 34.05
CA GLU A 38 -6.23 17.20 34.60
C GLU A 38 -7.31 16.37 35.32
N ILE A 39 -7.87 15.36 34.65
CA ILE A 39 -8.93 14.52 35.22
C ILE A 39 -8.45 13.75 36.48
N PRO A 40 -7.29 13.08 36.48
CA PRO A 40 -6.80 12.38 37.66
C PRO A 40 -6.54 13.31 38.86
N ASN A 41 -6.08 14.54 38.62
CA ASN A 41 -5.89 15.52 39.69
C ASN A 41 -7.21 15.91 40.38
N ILE A 42 -8.26 16.19 39.59
CA ILE A 42 -9.61 16.47 40.11
C ILE A 42 -10.13 15.25 40.90
N GLN A 43 -9.96 14.03 40.37
CA GLN A 43 -10.36 12.81 41.06
C GLN A 43 -9.61 12.61 42.38
N LYS A 44 -8.31 12.93 42.43
CA LYS A 44 -7.48 12.83 43.63
C LYS A 44 -7.94 13.81 44.70
N GLN A 45 -8.20 15.07 44.35
CA GLN A 45 -8.76 16.04 45.29
C GLN A 45 -10.14 15.62 45.79
N ARG A 46 -11.02 15.11 44.92
CA ARG A 46 -12.33 14.60 45.33
C ARG A 46 -12.22 13.48 46.37
N LYS A 47 -11.30 12.53 46.17
CA LYS A 47 -11.00 11.48 47.17
C LYS A 47 -10.41 12.05 48.45
N HIS A 48 -9.56 13.07 48.34
CA HIS A 48 -8.98 13.75 49.49
C HIS A 48 -10.04 14.45 50.34
N LEU A 49 -10.96 15.19 49.70
CA LEU A 49 -12.09 15.84 50.34
C LEU A 49 -12.95 14.83 51.11
N ALA A 50 -13.27 13.69 50.49
CA ALA A 50 -14.03 12.63 51.15
C ALA A 50 -13.35 12.13 52.44
N LYS A 51 -12.01 12.02 52.44
CA LYS A 51 -11.25 11.67 53.65
C LYS A 51 -11.33 12.76 54.72
N LEU A 52 -11.13 14.03 54.33
CA LEU A 52 -11.20 15.16 55.27
C LEU A 52 -12.59 15.29 55.91
N VAL A 53 -13.66 15.00 55.17
CA VAL A 53 -15.02 14.97 55.71
C VAL A 53 -15.16 13.90 56.79
N LEU A 54 -14.66 12.68 56.54
CA LEU A 54 -14.67 11.61 57.55
C LEU A 54 -13.84 11.99 58.80
N ASP A 55 -12.68 12.61 58.61
CA ASP A 55 -11.83 13.07 59.71
C ASP A 55 -12.53 14.16 60.54
N MET A 56 -13.19 15.12 59.87
CA MET A 56 -14.00 16.15 60.52
C MET A 56 -15.18 15.56 61.30
N ASP A 57 -15.92 14.61 60.72
CA ASP A 57 -17.05 13.94 61.38
C ASP A 57 -16.59 13.14 62.61
N SER A 58 -15.42 12.51 62.53
CA SER A 58 -14.76 11.85 63.66
C SER A 58 -14.39 12.84 64.76
N SER A 59 -13.74 13.96 64.44
CA SER A 59 -13.40 15.03 65.39
C SER A 59 -14.65 15.63 66.05
N ARG A 60 -15.69 15.87 65.25
CA ARG A 60 -17.00 16.36 65.73
C ARG A 60 -17.61 15.39 66.74
N THR A 61 -17.59 14.08 66.44
CA THR A 61 -18.11 13.05 67.33
C THR A 61 -17.33 12.98 68.64
N ARG A 62 -15.99 13.04 68.60
CA ARG A 62 -15.11 13.05 69.79
C ARG A 62 -15.38 14.26 70.70
N TRP A 63 -15.56 15.44 70.13
CA TRP A 63 -15.92 16.65 70.86
C TRP A 63 -17.33 16.55 71.48
N GLN A 64 -18.32 16.06 70.74
CA GLN A 64 -19.70 15.87 71.23
C GLN A 64 -19.78 14.87 72.40
N GLN A 65 -18.98 13.80 72.39
CA GLN A 65 -18.93 12.84 73.49
C GLN A 65 -18.31 13.44 74.76
N THR A 66 -17.32 14.32 74.63
CA THR A 66 -16.66 14.99 75.76
C THR A 66 -17.50 16.12 76.35
N SER A 67 -18.26 16.84 75.52
CA SER A 67 -19.19 17.88 76.00
C SER A 67 -20.43 17.32 76.70
N LYS A 68 -20.87 16.09 76.38
CA LYS A 68 -21.96 15.41 77.11
C LYS A 68 -21.50 14.83 78.46
N SER A 69 -20.23 14.47 78.61
CA SER A 69 -19.69 13.88 79.85
C SER A 69 -19.24 14.91 80.89
N SER A 70 -18.96 16.16 80.48
CA SER A 70 -18.62 17.26 81.39
C SER A 70 -19.81 17.82 82.19
N GLY A 71 -21.05 17.46 81.84
CA GLY A 71 -22.26 17.86 82.57
C GLY A 71 -22.54 17.08 83.86
N LEU A 72 -21.75 16.03 84.18
CA LEU A 72 -21.99 15.16 85.34
C LEU A 72 -20.85 15.10 86.38
N SER A 73 -19.69 15.74 86.18
CA SER A 73 -18.57 15.68 87.13
C SER A 73 -18.15 17.05 87.69
N SER A 74 -18.18 17.18 89.01
CA SER A 74 -17.84 18.39 89.77
C SER A 74 -16.33 18.54 90.07
N SER A 75 -15.44 18.05 89.20
CA SER A 75 -13.99 18.27 89.32
C SER A 75 -13.54 19.42 88.41
N LEU A 76 -13.58 20.63 88.97
CA LEU A 76 -13.03 21.84 88.36
C LEU A 76 -11.51 21.71 88.28
N GLN A 77 -10.98 21.40 87.09
CA GLN A 77 -9.85 22.11 86.45
C GLN A 77 -9.15 21.36 85.29
N PRO A 78 -9.14 20.01 85.14
CA PRO A 78 -8.56 19.37 83.94
C PRO A 78 -9.55 19.16 82.77
N ALA A 79 -10.86 19.25 83.02
CA ALA A 79 -11.88 18.89 82.03
C ALA A 79 -12.17 19.97 80.97
N GLY A 80 -11.98 21.26 81.32
CA GLY A 80 -12.21 22.38 80.41
C GLY A 80 -11.18 22.47 79.28
N ALA A 81 -9.89 22.43 79.62
CA ALA A 81 -8.79 22.51 78.65
C ALA A 81 -8.82 21.38 77.61
N LYS A 82 -9.23 20.17 78.01
CA LYS A 82 -9.40 19.03 77.10
C LYS A 82 -10.59 19.21 76.15
N ALA A 83 -11.69 19.80 76.63
CA ALA A 83 -12.86 20.06 75.79
C ALA A 83 -12.60 21.21 74.80
N ASP A 84 -11.85 22.23 75.20
CA ASP A 84 -11.45 23.34 74.33
C ASP A 84 -10.45 22.90 73.26
N ALA A 85 -9.44 22.08 73.60
CA ALA A 85 -8.52 21.50 72.61
C ALA A 85 -9.24 20.64 71.56
N LEU A 86 -10.24 19.85 71.97
CA LEU A 86 -11.06 19.06 71.03
C LEU A 86 -12.00 19.94 70.18
N ARG A 87 -12.40 21.12 70.67
CA ARG A 87 -13.17 22.10 69.88
C ARG A 87 -12.28 22.71 68.80
N GLU A 88 -11.07 23.14 69.18
CA GLU A 88 -10.07 23.69 68.24
C GLU A 88 -9.72 22.67 67.15
N GLU A 89 -9.48 21.40 67.51
CA GLU A 89 -9.25 20.32 66.54
C GLU A 89 -10.44 20.12 65.58
N MET A 90 -11.68 20.27 66.06
CA MET A 90 -12.88 20.18 65.22
C MET A 90 -12.99 21.37 64.26
N GLU A 91 -12.76 22.59 64.75
CA GLU A 91 -12.80 23.82 63.96
C GLU A 91 -11.70 23.82 62.88
N GLU A 92 -10.49 23.36 63.21
CA GLU A 92 -9.42 23.16 62.24
C GLU A 92 -9.79 22.13 61.17
N ALA A 93 -10.37 20.99 61.56
CA ALA A 93 -10.80 19.97 60.61
C ALA A 93 -11.91 20.48 59.68
N ALA A 94 -12.85 21.28 60.19
CA ALA A 94 -13.89 21.92 59.40
C ALA A 94 -13.31 22.94 58.40
N ASN A 95 -12.35 23.76 58.83
CA ASN A 95 -11.67 24.71 57.95
C ASN A 95 -10.91 24.00 56.82
N ARG A 96 -10.22 22.88 57.11
CA ARG A 96 -9.54 22.07 56.10
C ARG A 96 -10.51 21.49 55.06
N VAL A 97 -11.70 21.07 55.47
CA VAL A 97 -12.77 20.60 54.56
C VAL A 97 -13.23 21.74 53.66
N GLU A 98 -13.52 22.93 54.22
CA GLU A 98 -13.96 24.10 53.44
C GLU A 98 -12.93 24.50 52.38
N ILE A 99 -11.66 24.64 52.75
CA ILE A 99 -10.57 24.97 51.82
C ILE A 99 -10.47 23.93 50.69
N CYS A 100 -10.51 22.64 51.03
CA CYS A 100 -10.42 21.58 50.03
C CYS A 100 -11.65 21.54 49.11
N ARG A 101 -12.84 21.84 49.63
CA ARG A 101 -14.09 21.93 48.86
C ARG A 101 -14.05 23.08 47.87
N ASP A 102 -13.59 24.24 48.32
CA ASP A 102 -13.52 25.44 47.48
C ASP A 102 -12.47 25.27 46.38
N GLN A 103 -11.31 24.67 46.68
CA GLN A 103 -10.30 24.33 45.68
C GLN A 103 -10.84 23.33 44.64
N LEU A 104 -11.49 22.24 45.07
CA LEU A 104 -12.09 21.28 44.15
C LEU A 104 -13.15 21.93 43.26
N SER A 105 -13.95 22.84 43.83
CA SER A 105 -14.97 23.57 43.07
C SER A 105 -14.34 24.48 42.02
N ALA A 106 -13.27 25.20 42.36
CA ALA A 106 -12.51 26.02 41.42
C ALA A 106 -11.92 25.18 40.26
N ASP A 107 -11.33 24.03 40.58
CA ASP A 107 -10.76 23.13 39.57
C ASP A 107 -11.84 22.53 38.66
N MET A 108 -13.02 22.18 39.21
CA MET A 108 -14.17 21.73 38.43
C MET A 108 -14.74 22.82 37.51
N TYR A 109 -14.85 24.07 37.99
CA TYR A 109 -15.31 25.18 37.15
C TYR A 109 -14.32 25.49 36.03
N SER A 110 -13.03 25.45 36.32
CA SER A 110 -11.97 25.61 35.32
C SER A 110 -12.04 24.53 34.23
N PHE A 111 -12.26 23.28 34.62
CA PHE A 111 -12.46 22.17 33.69
C PHE A 111 -13.67 22.38 32.78
N VAL A 112 -14.83 22.75 33.35
CA VAL A 112 -16.05 23.02 32.57
C VAL A 112 -15.86 24.22 31.65
N ALA A 113 -15.14 25.26 32.07
CA ALA A 113 -14.89 26.43 31.22
C ALA A 113 -14.11 26.11 29.93
N LYS A 114 -13.35 25.01 29.92
CA LYS A 114 -12.60 24.51 28.75
C LYS A 114 -13.39 23.54 27.87
N GLU A 115 -14.67 23.28 28.14
CA GLU A 115 -15.49 22.33 27.38
C GLU A 115 -15.45 22.61 25.86
N ILE A 116 -15.47 23.89 25.48
CA ILE A 116 -15.39 24.32 24.09
C ILE A 116 -14.03 23.95 23.48
N ASP A 117 -12.93 24.11 24.21
CA ASP A 117 -11.59 23.75 23.73
C ASP A 117 -11.50 22.24 23.46
N TYR A 118 -12.10 21.42 24.32
CA TYR A 118 -12.14 19.97 24.13
C TYR A 118 -12.96 19.58 22.89
N ALA A 119 -14.10 20.23 22.67
CA ALA A 119 -14.89 20.03 21.45
C ALA A 119 -14.10 20.44 20.19
N ASN A 120 -13.33 21.52 20.27
CA ASN A 120 -12.49 21.99 19.17
C ASN A 120 -11.39 20.98 18.78
N TYR A 121 -10.85 20.19 19.71
CA TYR A 121 -9.90 19.12 19.36
C TYR A 121 -10.54 18.04 18.49
N PHE A 122 -11.77 17.63 18.79
CA PHE A 122 -12.50 16.65 17.96
C PHE A 122 -12.93 17.24 16.61
N GLN A 123 -13.31 18.51 16.57
CA GLN A 123 -13.56 19.20 15.31
C GLN A 123 -12.29 19.23 14.44
N THR A 124 -11.15 19.62 15.03
CA THR A 124 -9.85 19.68 14.35
C THR A 124 -9.47 18.31 13.79
N LEU A 125 -9.67 17.22 14.52
CA LEU A 125 -9.42 15.87 14.05
C LEU A 125 -10.19 15.56 12.75
N ILE A 126 -11.49 15.88 12.73
CA ILE A 126 -12.35 15.63 11.58
C ILE A 126 -11.92 16.48 10.37
N GLU A 127 -11.61 17.76 10.60
CA GLU A 127 -11.17 18.68 9.54
C GLU A 127 -9.84 18.24 8.93
N VAL A 128 -8.86 17.88 9.75
CA VAL A 128 -7.54 17.44 9.31
C VAL A 128 -7.63 16.11 8.57
N GLN A 129 -8.47 15.17 9.05
CA GLN A 129 -8.69 13.90 8.37
C GLN A 129 -9.40 14.08 7.01
N ALA A 130 -10.40 14.96 6.94
CA ALA A 130 -11.09 15.26 5.68
C ALA A 130 -10.11 15.86 4.65
N GLU A 131 -9.25 16.77 5.09
CA GLU A 131 -8.26 17.42 4.23
C GLU A 131 -7.20 16.43 3.72
N TYR A 132 -6.68 15.55 4.58
CA TYR A 132 -5.77 14.47 4.18
C TYR A 132 -6.36 13.59 3.07
N HIS A 133 -7.60 13.13 3.25
CA HIS A 133 -8.28 12.32 2.24
C HIS A 133 -8.51 13.09 0.94
N ARG A 134 -8.88 14.38 1.02
CA ARG A 134 -9.08 15.23 -0.16
C ARG A 134 -7.81 15.40 -0.97
N LYS A 135 -6.68 15.68 -0.32
CA LYS A 135 -5.36 15.81 -0.97
C LYS A 135 -4.92 14.51 -1.61
N SER A 136 -5.03 13.40 -0.88
CA SER A 136 -4.69 12.06 -1.37
C SER A 136 -5.51 11.67 -2.60
N LEU A 137 -6.82 11.91 -2.55
CA LEU A 137 -7.72 11.67 -3.69
C LEU A 137 -7.35 12.52 -4.90
N THR A 138 -7.06 13.80 -4.70
CA THR A 138 -6.66 14.72 -5.78
C THR A 138 -5.40 14.22 -6.49
N LEU A 139 -4.40 13.77 -5.73
CA LEU A 139 -3.16 13.21 -6.26
C LEU A 139 -3.44 11.94 -7.09
N LEU A 140 -4.22 11.00 -6.54
CA LEU A 140 -4.59 9.76 -7.22
C LEU A 140 -5.36 10.02 -8.51
N GLN A 141 -6.30 10.96 -8.49
CA GLN A 141 -7.10 11.36 -9.66
C GLN A 141 -6.24 11.98 -10.76
N ALA A 142 -5.17 12.71 -10.41
CA ALA A 142 -4.27 13.31 -11.38
C ALA A 142 -3.32 12.28 -12.03
N VAL A 143 -2.88 11.26 -11.28
CA VAL A 143 -1.88 10.29 -11.75
C VAL A 143 -2.51 9.10 -12.47
N LEU A 144 -3.68 8.61 -12.02
CA LEU A 144 -4.30 7.42 -12.58
C LEU A 144 -4.51 7.48 -14.11
N PRO A 145 -4.98 8.60 -14.72
CA PRO A 145 -5.08 8.72 -16.16
C PRO A 145 -3.73 8.62 -16.86
N GLN A 146 -2.65 9.14 -16.26
CA GLN A 146 -1.31 9.07 -16.83
C GLN A 146 -0.77 7.64 -16.83
N ILE A 147 -1.02 6.87 -15.78
CA ILE A 147 -0.67 5.44 -15.71
C ILE A 147 -1.41 4.67 -16.80
N LYS A 148 -2.72 4.91 -16.96
CA LYS A 148 -3.53 4.27 -18.02
C LYS A 148 -3.02 4.63 -19.40
N ALA A 149 -2.75 5.90 -19.67
CA ALA A 149 -2.19 6.33 -20.95
C ALA A 149 -0.81 5.71 -21.23
N GLN A 150 0.06 5.60 -20.22
CA GLN A 150 1.35 4.91 -20.37
C GLN A 150 1.20 3.40 -20.60
N GLN A 151 0.18 2.76 -20.02
CA GLN A 151 -0.11 1.35 -20.24
C GLN A 151 -0.61 1.11 -21.66
N GLU A 152 -1.51 1.95 -22.16
CA GLU A 152 -2.01 1.91 -23.53
C GLU A 152 -0.91 2.20 -24.56
N ALA A 153 -0.01 3.13 -24.24
CA ALA A 153 1.16 3.46 -25.06
C ALA A 153 2.32 2.46 -24.91
N TRP A 154 2.21 1.44 -24.04
CA TRP A 154 3.27 0.46 -23.87
C TRP A 154 3.18 -0.59 -24.99
N VAL A 155 3.97 -0.35 -26.04
CA VAL A 155 3.98 -1.11 -27.30
C VAL A 155 4.68 -2.48 -27.19
N GLU A 156 5.41 -2.75 -26.10
CA GLU A 156 6.18 -3.99 -25.99
C GLU A 156 5.44 -5.04 -25.15
N LYS A 157 4.67 -5.87 -25.86
CA LYS A 157 4.23 -7.17 -25.33
C LYS A 157 5.19 -8.26 -25.79
N PRO A 158 5.46 -9.28 -24.94
CA PRO A 158 6.24 -10.44 -25.36
C PRO A 158 5.65 -11.07 -26.62
N SER A 159 6.51 -11.52 -27.51
CA SER A 159 6.10 -12.17 -28.77
C SER A 159 5.95 -13.68 -28.59
N PHE A 160 6.73 -14.29 -27.69
CA PHE A 160 6.67 -15.73 -27.46
C PHE A 160 5.37 -16.13 -26.74
N GLY A 161 4.71 -17.17 -27.24
CA GLY A 161 3.47 -17.68 -26.64
C GLY A 161 2.23 -16.82 -26.89
N LYS A 162 2.31 -15.79 -27.76
CA LYS A 162 1.18 -14.90 -28.10
C LYS A 162 0.68 -15.15 -29.53
N PRO A 163 -0.61 -14.89 -29.80
CA PRO A 163 -1.14 -14.96 -31.16
C PRO A 163 -0.40 -14.01 -32.10
N LEU A 164 -0.03 -14.50 -33.29
CA LEU A 164 0.74 -13.76 -34.30
C LEU A 164 0.13 -12.37 -34.59
N GLU A 165 -1.17 -12.35 -34.87
CA GLU A 165 -1.92 -11.13 -35.18
C GLU A 165 -1.88 -10.10 -34.03
N GLU A 166 -1.97 -10.56 -32.78
CA GLU A 166 -2.00 -9.67 -31.61
C GLU A 166 -0.70 -8.85 -31.51
N HIS A 167 0.46 -9.51 -31.54
CA HIS A 167 1.72 -8.80 -31.34
C HIS A 167 2.18 -8.03 -32.59
N LEU A 168 1.78 -8.46 -33.81
CA LEU A 168 1.98 -7.66 -35.03
C LEU A 168 1.16 -6.36 -35.00
N MET A 169 -0.11 -6.44 -34.63
CA MET A 169 -1.00 -5.28 -34.51
C MET A 169 -0.44 -4.28 -33.48
N ILE A 170 0.01 -4.76 -32.32
CA ILE A 170 0.53 -3.90 -31.25
C ILE A 170 1.83 -3.22 -31.67
N SER A 171 2.75 -3.98 -32.28
CA SER A 171 4.03 -3.43 -32.72
C SER A 171 3.94 -2.61 -34.01
N GLY A 172 2.80 -2.64 -34.71
CA GLY A 172 2.62 -1.99 -36.01
C GLY A 172 3.48 -2.61 -37.12
N ARG A 173 3.87 -3.88 -36.96
CA ARG A 173 4.80 -4.58 -37.87
C ARG A 173 4.05 -5.53 -38.80
N GLU A 174 4.62 -5.72 -39.99
CA GLU A 174 4.15 -6.74 -40.94
C GLU A 174 4.81 -8.10 -40.68
N ILE A 175 6.07 -8.09 -40.24
CA ILE A 175 6.86 -9.29 -39.89
C ILE A 175 7.15 -9.29 -38.39
N ALA A 176 6.97 -10.46 -37.78
CA ALA A 176 7.21 -10.71 -36.37
C ALA A 176 8.66 -10.43 -36.04
N PHE A 177 8.91 -9.62 -35.01
CA PHE A 177 10.27 -9.28 -34.62
C PHE A 177 11.17 -10.50 -34.37
N PRO A 178 10.72 -11.59 -33.72
CA PRO A 178 11.55 -12.78 -33.57
C PRO A 178 11.95 -13.44 -34.90
N ILE A 179 11.08 -13.39 -35.92
CA ILE A 179 11.42 -13.91 -37.25
C ILE A 179 12.46 -13.00 -37.89
N GLU A 180 12.18 -11.70 -38.01
CA GLU A 180 13.07 -10.75 -38.68
C GLU A 180 14.46 -10.72 -38.02
N ALA A 181 14.51 -10.59 -36.69
CA ALA A 181 15.76 -10.51 -35.94
C ALA A 181 16.58 -11.80 -36.10
N CYS A 182 15.96 -12.98 -35.91
CA CYS A 182 16.68 -14.23 -36.03
C CYS A 182 17.15 -14.50 -37.46
N VAL A 183 16.32 -14.26 -38.47
CA VAL A 183 16.70 -14.44 -39.88
C VAL A 183 17.82 -13.49 -40.26
N THR A 184 17.74 -12.22 -39.87
CA THR A 184 18.79 -11.22 -40.13
C THR A 184 20.12 -11.65 -39.50
N MET A 185 20.12 -12.01 -38.21
CA MET A 185 21.35 -12.47 -37.54
C MET A 185 21.93 -13.73 -38.19
N LEU A 186 21.09 -14.69 -38.59
CA LEU A 186 21.57 -15.92 -39.26
C LEU A 186 22.18 -15.62 -40.63
N LEU A 187 21.60 -14.71 -41.40
CA LEU A 187 22.15 -14.28 -42.69
C LEU A 187 23.50 -13.58 -42.53
N GLU A 188 23.70 -12.84 -41.43
CA GLU A 188 24.95 -12.12 -41.15
C GLU A 188 26.08 -13.03 -40.65
N CYS A 189 25.80 -13.96 -39.72
CA CYS A 189 26.87 -14.72 -39.05
C CYS A 189 26.69 -16.25 -39.05
N GLY A 190 25.51 -16.77 -39.39
CA GLY A 190 25.15 -18.17 -39.17
C GLY A 190 25.20 -19.09 -40.38
N MET A 191 25.30 -18.55 -41.60
CA MET A 191 25.11 -19.34 -42.84
C MET A 191 26.18 -20.42 -43.08
N GLN A 192 27.37 -20.28 -42.48
CA GLN A 192 28.46 -21.26 -42.60
C GLN A 192 28.53 -22.24 -41.42
N GLU A 193 27.64 -22.11 -40.43
CA GLU A 193 27.64 -22.94 -39.23
C GLU A 193 27.13 -24.36 -39.54
N GLU A 194 27.92 -25.37 -39.17
CA GLU A 194 27.55 -26.77 -39.43
C GLU A 194 26.36 -27.19 -38.55
N GLY A 195 25.34 -27.80 -39.16
CA GLY A 195 24.22 -28.35 -38.40
C GLY A 195 23.25 -27.29 -37.87
N LEU A 196 23.18 -26.12 -38.51
CA LEU A 196 22.16 -25.12 -38.26
C LEU A 196 20.75 -25.74 -38.28
N PHE A 197 19.88 -25.28 -37.37
CA PHE A 197 18.56 -25.85 -37.08
C PHE A 197 18.51 -27.32 -36.58
N ARG A 198 19.63 -28.06 -36.62
CA ARG A 198 19.73 -29.46 -36.15
C ARG A 198 20.37 -29.57 -34.77
N VAL A 199 21.51 -28.91 -34.55
CA VAL A 199 22.23 -28.93 -33.27
C VAL A 199 21.44 -28.14 -32.21
N ALA A 200 21.33 -28.70 -31.01
CA ALA A 200 20.65 -28.05 -29.90
C ALA A 200 21.58 -27.01 -29.24
N PRO A 201 21.12 -25.78 -28.99
CA PRO A 201 21.92 -24.79 -28.29
C PRO A 201 21.98 -25.04 -26.79
N SER A 202 22.86 -24.30 -26.10
CA SER A 202 22.81 -24.18 -24.65
C SER A 202 21.45 -23.64 -24.18
N ALA A 203 20.81 -24.34 -23.25
CA ALA A 203 19.52 -23.96 -22.70
C ALA A 203 19.53 -22.56 -22.04
N SER A 204 20.64 -22.19 -21.37
CA SER A 204 20.77 -20.88 -20.72
C SER A 204 20.87 -19.75 -21.75
N LYS A 205 21.66 -19.95 -22.81
CA LYS A 205 21.79 -18.97 -23.90
C LYS A 205 20.48 -18.81 -24.68
N LEU A 206 19.80 -19.91 -24.98
CA LEU A 206 18.49 -19.88 -25.61
C LEU A 206 17.48 -19.10 -24.75
N LYS A 207 17.42 -19.39 -23.44
CA LYS A 207 16.53 -18.67 -22.52
C LYS A 207 16.83 -17.17 -22.49
N LYS A 208 18.11 -16.79 -22.48
CA LYS A 208 18.54 -15.38 -22.50
C LYS A 208 18.12 -14.69 -23.80
N LEU A 209 18.41 -15.29 -24.96
CA LEU A 209 18.06 -14.72 -26.26
C LEU A 209 16.55 -14.58 -26.44
N LYS A 210 15.77 -15.59 -26.03
CA LYS A 210 14.30 -15.50 -26.03
C LYS A 210 13.81 -14.29 -25.22
N ALA A 211 14.33 -14.12 -24.01
CA ALA A 211 13.95 -12.99 -23.15
C ALA A 211 14.33 -11.64 -23.76
N ALA A 212 15.50 -11.54 -24.42
CA ALA A 212 15.92 -10.34 -25.14
C ALA A 212 15.02 -10.03 -26.35
N LEU A 213 14.58 -11.05 -27.08
CA LEU A 213 13.61 -10.92 -28.18
C LEU A 213 12.23 -10.49 -27.67
N ASP A 214 11.78 -11.02 -26.53
CA ASP A 214 10.48 -10.67 -25.92
C ASP A 214 10.39 -9.21 -25.46
N CYS A 215 11.51 -8.60 -25.07
CA CYS A 215 11.58 -7.18 -24.72
C CYS A 215 12.13 -6.29 -25.85
N CYS A 216 12.31 -6.81 -27.06
CA CYS A 216 12.84 -6.05 -28.21
C CYS A 216 14.25 -5.44 -28.00
N VAL A 217 15.06 -5.95 -27.05
CA VAL A 217 16.40 -5.44 -26.72
C VAL A 217 17.50 -6.43 -27.12
N VAL A 218 17.47 -6.90 -28.37
CA VAL A 218 18.49 -7.85 -28.86
C VAL A 218 19.73 -7.10 -29.34
N ASP A 219 20.88 -7.44 -28.75
CA ASP A 219 22.19 -7.04 -29.26
C ASP A 219 22.72 -8.11 -30.22
N ILE A 220 22.74 -7.79 -31.52
CA ILE A 220 23.23 -8.69 -32.57
C ILE A 220 24.68 -9.14 -32.30
N GLN A 221 25.54 -8.25 -31.80
CA GLN A 221 26.94 -8.57 -31.57
C GLN A 221 27.11 -9.64 -30.49
N GLU A 222 26.29 -9.58 -29.44
CA GLU A 222 26.33 -10.54 -28.33
C GLU A 222 26.04 -11.98 -28.79
N TYR A 223 25.10 -12.16 -29.72
CA TYR A 223 24.65 -13.50 -30.15
C TYR A 223 25.30 -13.99 -31.45
N SER A 224 26.09 -13.14 -32.11
CA SER A 224 26.78 -13.47 -33.37
C SER A 224 27.66 -14.73 -33.28
N ALA A 225 28.20 -15.02 -32.09
CA ALA A 225 29.06 -16.18 -31.83
C ALA A 225 28.30 -17.49 -31.52
N ASP A 226 26.96 -17.50 -31.54
CA ASP A 226 26.16 -18.71 -31.28
C ASP A 226 24.96 -18.83 -32.26
N PRO A 227 25.21 -19.20 -33.53
CA PRO A 227 24.15 -19.39 -34.52
C PRO A 227 23.13 -20.47 -34.14
N HIS A 228 23.54 -21.48 -33.36
CA HIS A 228 22.62 -22.49 -32.85
C HIS A 228 21.60 -21.92 -31.86
N ALA A 229 22.00 -20.95 -31.03
CA ALA A 229 21.08 -20.26 -30.13
C ALA A 229 20.06 -19.44 -30.92
N ILE A 230 20.48 -18.75 -31.98
CA ILE A 230 19.59 -17.97 -32.87
C ILE A 230 18.59 -18.88 -33.58
N ALA A 231 19.07 -19.96 -34.21
CA ALA A 231 18.20 -20.97 -34.84
C ALA A 231 17.26 -21.63 -33.81
N GLY A 232 17.75 -21.86 -32.59
CA GLY A 232 16.96 -22.35 -31.47
C GLY A 232 15.83 -21.40 -31.08
N ALA A 233 16.10 -20.10 -31.00
CA ALA A 233 15.14 -19.07 -30.65
C ALA A 233 14.03 -18.97 -31.70
N LEU A 234 14.39 -18.95 -32.99
CA LEU A 234 13.42 -18.95 -34.10
C LEU A 234 12.51 -20.19 -34.05
N LYS A 235 13.09 -21.39 -33.87
CA LYS A 235 12.31 -22.63 -33.68
C LYS A 235 11.41 -22.56 -32.46
N SER A 236 11.88 -21.96 -31.37
CA SER A 236 11.10 -21.83 -30.14
C SER A 236 9.91 -20.90 -30.33
N TYR A 237 10.09 -19.78 -31.01
CA TYR A 237 9.03 -18.84 -31.32
C TYR A 237 7.93 -19.53 -32.13
N LEU A 238 8.28 -20.15 -33.26
CA LEU A 238 7.30 -20.82 -34.13
C LEU A 238 6.54 -21.94 -33.42
N ARG A 239 7.21 -22.68 -32.53
CA ARG A 239 6.60 -23.77 -31.75
C ARG A 239 5.69 -23.29 -30.64
N GLU A 240 5.94 -22.09 -30.11
CA GLU A 240 5.18 -21.51 -28.99
C GLU A 240 3.98 -20.69 -29.46
N LEU A 241 3.83 -20.43 -30.76
CA LEU A 241 2.63 -19.80 -31.28
C LEU A 241 1.38 -20.63 -30.90
N PRO A 242 0.32 -20.00 -30.36
CA PRO A 242 -0.93 -20.70 -30.04
C PRO A 242 -1.58 -21.35 -31.27
N GLU A 243 -1.37 -20.73 -32.43
CA GLU A 243 -1.76 -21.25 -33.73
C GLU A 243 -0.51 -21.39 -34.62
N PRO A 244 -0.27 -22.56 -35.26
CA PRO A 244 0.86 -22.74 -36.15
C PRO A 244 0.89 -21.69 -37.26
N LEU A 245 2.07 -21.32 -37.73
CA LEU A 245 2.21 -20.37 -38.83
C LEU A 245 1.45 -20.79 -40.10
N MET A 246 1.33 -22.11 -40.33
CA MET A 246 0.57 -22.69 -41.45
C MET A 246 -0.94 -22.89 -41.16
N THR A 247 -1.42 -22.43 -39.99
CA THR A 247 -2.78 -22.56 -39.43
C THR A 247 -3.23 -24.01 -39.19
N PHE A 248 -4.14 -24.20 -38.22
CA PHE A 248 -4.78 -25.51 -38.04
C PHE A 248 -5.82 -25.79 -39.13
N GLU A 249 -6.52 -24.74 -39.59
CA GLU A 249 -7.59 -24.84 -40.59
C GLU A 249 -7.09 -25.45 -41.91
N LEU A 250 -5.90 -25.06 -42.37
CA LEU A 250 -5.34 -25.53 -43.64
C LEU A 250 -4.55 -26.86 -43.52
N TYR A 251 -4.48 -27.48 -42.33
CA TYR A 251 -3.65 -28.67 -42.12
C TYR A 251 -3.93 -29.79 -43.13
N ASP A 252 -5.20 -30.16 -43.32
CA ASP A 252 -5.56 -31.23 -44.24
C ASP A 252 -5.21 -30.88 -45.70
N GLU A 253 -5.35 -29.62 -46.09
CA GLU A 253 -4.94 -29.15 -47.42
C GLU A 253 -3.44 -29.28 -47.63
N TRP A 254 -2.62 -28.90 -46.62
CA TRP A 254 -1.17 -29.06 -46.68
C TRP A 254 -0.76 -30.52 -46.85
N ILE A 255 -1.38 -31.43 -46.08
CA ILE A 255 -1.08 -32.86 -46.15
C ILE A 255 -1.49 -33.43 -47.51
N GLN A 256 -2.68 -33.11 -48.00
CA GLN A 256 -3.15 -33.54 -49.32
C GLN A 256 -2.22 -33.04 -50.44
N ALA A 257 -1.86 -31.75 -50.44
CA ALA A 257 -0.91 -31.18 -51.39
C ALA A 257 0.45 -31.90 -51.36
N SER A 258 0.94 -32.24 -50.16
CA SER A 258 2.23 -32.91 -49.98
C SER A 258 2.29 -34.33 -50.59
N ASN A 259 1.14 -35.01 -50.68
CA ASN A 259 1.00 -36.38 -51.17
C ASN A 259 0.83 -36.49 -52.69
N ILE A 260 0.68 -35.36 -53.40
CA ILE A 260 0.57 -35.33 -54.86
C ILE A 260 1.91 -35.77 -55.49
N GLN A 261 1.85 -36.79 -56.36
CA GLN A 261 3.05 -37.35 -57.01
C GLN A 261 3.57 -36.49 -58.16
N GLU A 262 2.66 -35.88 -58.92
CA GLU A 262 3.00 -35.02 -60.06
C GLU A 262 3.50 -33.65 -59.57
N GLN A 263 4.76 -33.33 -59.85
CA GLN A 263 5.42 -32.15 -59.26
C GLN A 263 4.70 -30.84 -59.54
N ASP A 264 4.25 -30.61 -60.78
CA ASP A 264 3.58 -29.36 -61.15
C ASP A 264 2.25 -29.20 -60.41
N LYS A 265 1.47 -30.28 -60.29
CA LYS A 265 0.21 -30.28 -59.52
C LYS A 265 0.47 -30.11 -58.02
N LYS A 266 1.55 -30.69 -57.50
CA LYS A 266 1.96 -30.52 -56.10
C LYS A 266 2.32 -29.07 -55.81
N LEU A 267 3.12 -28.44 -56.68
CA LEU A 267 3.48 -27.04 -56.56
C LEU A 267 2.24 -26.15 -56.60
N GLN A 268 1.34 -26.37 -57.56
CA GLN A 268 0.10 -25.61 -57.68
C GLN A 268 -0.79 -25.76 -56.44
N ALA A 269 -0.93 -26.97 -55.88
CA ALA A 269 -1.70 -27.20 -54.66
C ALA A 269 -1.10 -26.51 -53.44
N LEU A 270 0.24 -26.52 -53.29
CA LEU A 270 0.94 -25.82 -52.21
C LEU A 270 0.78 -24.30 -52.33
N TRP A 271 0.87 -23.75 -53.55
CA TRP A 271 0.60 -22.33 -53.80
C TRP A 271 -0.83 -21.94 -53.42
N ASN A 272 -1.83 -22.72 -53.83
CA ASN A 272 -3.22 -22.46 -53.46
C ASN A 272 -3.43 -22.48 -51.94
N ALA A 273 -2.75 -23.37 -51.22
CA ALA A 273 -2.80 -23.39 -49.75
C ALA A 273 -2.11 -22.16 -49.14
N CYS A 274 -0.97 -21.70 -49.69
CA CYS A 274 -0.33 -20.45 -49.28
C CYS A 274 -1.27 -19.24 -49.45
N GLU A 275 -1.96 -19.13 -50.59
CA GLU A 275 -2.85 -17.99 -50.90
C GLU A 275 -4.07 -17.91 -49.97
N LYS A 276 -4.45 -19.01 -49.33
CA LYS A 276 -5.53 -19.05 -48.35
C LYS A 276 -5.11 -18.62 -46.94
N LEU A 277 -3.82 -18.50 -46.67
CA LEU A 277 -3.34 -18.09 -45.35
C LEU A 277 -3.83 -16.68 -45.00
N PRO A 278 -4.14 -16.41 -43.72
CA PRO A 278 -4.33 -15.04 -43.24
C PRO A 278 -3.12 -14.17 -43.61
N LYS A 279 -3.36 -12.88 -43.85
CA LYS A 279 -2.31 -11.95 -44.32
C LYS A 279 -1.06 -11.97 -43.42
N ALA A 280 -1.23 -11.97 -42.09
CA ALA A 280 -0.12 -12.06 -41.16
C ALA A 280 0.70 -13.34 -41.35
N ASN A 281 0.04 -14.49 -41.41
CA ASN A 281 0.69 -15.79 -41.62
C ASN A 281 1.40 -15.84 -42.97
N HIS A 282 0.74 -15.42 -44.05
CA HIS A 282 1.31 -15.37 -45.39
C HIS A 282 2.56 -14.46 -45.45
N ASN A 283 2.53 -13.32 -44.78
CA ASN A 283 3.68 -12.42 -44.74
C ASN A 283 4.85 -13.00 -43.94
N ASN A 284 4.58 -13.78 -42.90
CA ASN A 284 5.60 -14.34 -42.02
C ASN A 284 6.12 -15.72 -42.48
N ILE A 285 5.49 -16.35 -43.48
CA ILE A 285 5.95 -17.60 -44.09
C ILE A 285 6.80 -17.39 -45.36
N ARG A 286 6.59 -16.27 -46.08
CA ARG A 286 7.18 -16.00 -47.41
C ARG A 286 8.64 -15.56 -47.37
#